data_AF-A0A2V8GQ93-F1
#
_entry.id   AF-A0A2V8GQ93-F1
#
_cell.length_a   1.000
_cell.length_b   1.000
_cell.length_c   1.000
_cell.angle_alpha   90.00
_cell.angle_beta   90.00
_cell.angle_gamma   90.00
#
_symmetry.space_group_name_H-M   'P 1'
#
loop_
_entity.id
_entity.type
_entity.pdbx_description
1 polymer ?
#
loop_
_entity_poly.entity_id
_entity_poly.type
_entity_poly.pdbx_seq_one_letter_code
_entity_poly.pdbx_strand_id
1 'polypeptide(L)'
;MNATKTYNAPADIDARRSRSLVIGVAALVLCAIGFFINRDQFFRAWLIGYMLWLGVALGSMGLMMIHHLSGGGWGMVVRRVWEASSRTLPLLTILFIPVALGMNHLYPWTHTELMQTDEVLKHKAMYLNPTFFLARSAVYFLGWNWLAWRMTALSRSQDEGDIDATRSMQRLSGFGLVFLGLSITFVGVDWFMSLNRLHDSDRVVPAHDGHDGAAHPAVALRRLRQAHARVRDDVGLLPVLAVPAGLRGEPEGRNSLRADAD
;
A
#
# COMPACT_ATOMS: atom_id res chain seq x y z
N MET A 1 -35.62 -33.72 -18.35
CA MET A 1 -35.31 -33.75 -16.90
C MET A 1 -33.82 -33.44 -16.77
N ASN A 2 -33.46 -32.15 -16.76
CA ASN A 2 -32.05 -31.73 -16.79
C ASN A 2 -31.50 -31.79 -15.37
N ALA A 3 -30.65 -32.78 -15.11
CA ALA A 3 -29.87 -32.84 -13.89
C ALA A 3 -29.00 -31.58 -13.82
N THR A 4 -29.37 -30.64 -12.95
CA THR A 4 -28.51 -29.53 -12.55
C THR A 4 -27.27 -30.14 -11.91
N LYS A 5 -26.21 -30.29 -12.69
CA LYS A 5 -24.89 -30.72 -12.22
C LYS A 5 -24.40 -29.63 -11.27
N THR A 6 -24.74 -29.75 -9.99
CA THR A 6 -24.20 -28.91 -8.93
C THR A 6 -22.72 -29.22 -8.85
N TYR A 7 -21.89 -28.28 -9.31
CA TYR A 7 -20.46 -28.39 -9.18
C TYR A 7 -20.12 -28.30 -7.69
N ASN A 8 -19.91 -29.45 -7.06
CA ASN A 8 -19.36 -29.52 -5.71
C ASN A 8 -17.87 -29.25 -5.80
N ALA A 9 -17.39 -28.25 -5.07
CA ALA A 9 -15.96 -28.01 -4.94
C ALA A 9 -15.27 -29.28 -4.40
N PRO A 10 -14.07 -29.63 -4.89
CA PRO A 10 -13.36 -30.78 -4.38
C PRO A 10 -13.05 -30.61 -2.89
N ALA A 11 -13.10 -31.72 -2.13
CA ALA A 11 -13.05 -31.72 -0.66
C ALA A 11 -11.74 -31.14 -0.08
N ASP A 12 -10.69 -31.06 -0.89
CA ASP A 12 -9.42 -30.43 -0.54
C ASP A 12 -9.54 -28.91 -0.32
N ILE A 13 -10.44 -28.24 -1.06
CA ILE A 13 -10.71 -26.80 -0.89
C ILE A 13 -11.39 -26.55 0.45
N ASP A 14 -12.36 -27.39 0.83
CA ASP A 14 -13.05 -27.26 2.12
C ASP A 14 -12.12 -27.52 3.30
N ALA A 15 -11.23 -28.52 3.19
CA ALA A 15 -10.21 -28.77 4.20
C ALA A 15 -9.24 -27.59 4.36
N ARG A 16 -8.78 -27.00 3.24
CA ARG A 16 -7.91 -25.81 3.26
C ARG A 16 -8.63 -24.62 3.87
N ARG A 17 -9.88 -24.38 3.48
CA ARG A 17 -10.73 -23.31 4.04
C ARG A 17 -10.84 -23.44 5.56
N SER A 18 -11.15 -24.64 6.07
CA SER A 18 -11.28 -24.88 7.51
C SER A 18 -9.96 -24.65 8.25
N ARG A 19 -8.84 -25.14 7.71
CA ARG A 19 -7.50 -24.92 8.30
C ARG A 19 -7.13 -23.46 8.34
N SER A 20 -7.32 -22.73 7.24
CA SER A 20 -7.07 -21.29 7.17
C SER A 20 -7.94 -20.52 8.16
N LEU A 21 -9.20 -20.91 8.36
CA LEU A 21 -10.09 -20.28 9.34
C LEU A 21 -9.60 -20.53 10.78
N VAL A 22 -9.18 -21.75 11.11
CA VAL A 22 -8.61 -22.08 12.43
C VAL A 22 -7.34 -21.26 12.69
N ILE A 23 -6.44 -21.18 11.71
CA ILE A 23 -5.21 -20.37 11.81
C ILE A 23 -5.58 -18.89 11.99
N GLY A 24 -6.55 -18.38 11.22
CA GLY A 24 -7.02 -17.00 11.33
C GLY A 24 -7.61 -16.69 12.70
N VAL A 25 -8.44 -17.58 13.24
CA VAL A 25 -9.01 -17.42 14.59
C VAL A 25 -7.92 -17.47 15.66
N ALA A 26 -6.97 -18.40 15.56
CA ALA A 26 -5.84 -18.47 16.48
C ALA A 26 -4.98 -17.19 16.45
N ALA A 27 -4.71 -16.66 15.25
CA ALA A 27 -4.00 -15.39 15.08
C ALA A 27 -4.79 -14.21 15.67
N LEU A 28 -6.13 -14.17 15.49
CA LEU A 28 -6.98 -13.14 16.10
C LEU A 28 -6.95 -13.22 17.63
N VAL A 29 -6.91 -14.41 18.22
CA VAL A 29 -6.75 -14.58 19.67
C VAL A 29 -5.40 -14.05 20.15
N LEU A 30 -4.32 -14.33 19.43
CA LEU A 30 -3.00 -13.77 19.74
C LEU A 30 -2.98 -12.23 19.63
N CYS A 31 -3.64 -11.68 18.60
CA CYS A 31 -3.84 -10.24 18.46
C CYS A 31 -4.63 -9.66 19.65
N ALA A 32 -5.67 -10.36 20.12
CA ALA A 32 -6.45 -9.95 21.29
C ALA A 32 -5.61 -9.95 22.58
N ILE A 33 -4.68 -10.90 22.75
CA ILE A 33 -3.71 -10.88 23.85
C ILE A 33 -2.81 -9.65 23.72
N GLY A 34 -2.30 -9.37 22.51
CA GLY A 34 -1.48 -8.18 22.23
C GLY A 34 -2.18 -6.86 22.60
N PHE A 35 -3.49 -6.77 22.40
CA PHE A 35 -4.30 -5.62 22.80
C PHE A 35 -4.25 -5.33 24.31
N PHE A 36 -4.19 -6.36 25.16
CA PHE A 36 -4.09 -6.19 26.61
C PHE A 36 -2.67 -5.88 27.10
N ILE A 37 -1.64 -6.19 26.31
CA ILE A 37 -0.24 -5.91 26.65
C ILE A 37 0.14 -4.48 26.29
N ASN A 38 -0.10 -4.06 25.04
CA ASN A 38 0.23 -2.73 24.57
C ASN A 38 -0.74 -2.29 23.48
N ARG A 39 -1.68 -1.41 23.84
CA ARG A 39 -2.74 -0.94 22.94
C ARG A 39 -2.20 -0.16 21.75
N ASP A 40 -1.24 0.75 21.97
CA ASP A 40 -0.68 1.58 20.90
C ASP A 40 0.05 0.74 19.85
N GLN A 41 0.83 -0.24 20.30
CA GLN A 41 1.53 -1.16 19.41
C GLN A 41 0.55 -2.07 18.67
N PHE A 42 -0.50 -2.54 19.35
CA PHE A 42 -1.56 -3.34 18.74
C PHE A 42 -2.22 -2.59 17.58
N PHE A 43 -2.69 -1.35 17.79
CA PHE A 43 -3.40 -0.61 16.73
C PHE A 43 -2.50 -0.31 15.54
N ARG A 44 -1.24 0.08 15.77
CA ARG A 44 -0.25 0.31 14.69
C ARG A 44 0.00 -0.95 13.86
N ALA A 45 0.25 -2.09 14.53
CA ALA A 45 0.48 -3.35 13.84
C ALA A 45 -0.79 -3.86 13.13
N TRP A 46 -1.96 -3.68 13.74
CA TRP A 46 -3.25 -4.02 13.17
C TRP A 46 -3.48 -3.26 11.87
N LEU A 47 -3.25 -1.94 11.87
CA LEU A 47 -3.44 -1.11 10.69
C LEU A 47 -2.55 -1.57 9.52
N ILE A 48 -1.27 -1.89 9.78
CA ILE A 48 -0.34 -2.39 8.75
C ILE A 48 -0.86 -3.70 8.15
N GLY A 49 -1.22 -4.67 8.99
CA GLY A 49 -1.75 -5.95 8.53
C GLY A 49 -3.07 -5.78 7.77
N TYR A 50 -3.95 -4.91 8.27
CA TYR A 50 -5.21 -4.57 7.64
C TYR A 50 -5.01 -3.97 6.24
N MET A 51 -4.08 -3.02 6.08
CA MET A 51 -3.76 -2.40 4.79
C MET A 51 -3.22 -3.42 3.77
N LEU A 52 -2.40 -4.38 4.22
CA LEU A 52 -1.90 -5.45 3.37
C LEU A 52 -3.04 -6.27 2.77
N TRP A 53 -3.93 -6.78 3.61
CA TRP A 53 -5.04 -7.63 3.16
C TRP A 53 -6.08 -6.86 2.35
N LEU A 54 -6.34 -5.60 2.72
CA LEU A 54 -7.18 -4.71 1.93
C LEU A 54 -6.58 -4.46 0.53
N GLY A 55 -5.28 -4.21 0.45
CA GLY A 55 -4.57 -4.03 -0.81
C GLY A 55 -4.70 -5.25 -1.73
N VAL A 56 -4.62 -6.46 -1.17
CA VAL A 56 -4.84 -7.70 -1.93
C VAL A 56 -6.27 -7.77 -2.49
N ALA A 57 -7.28 -7.48 -1.65
CA ALA A 57 -8.68 -7.51 -2.08
C ALA A 57 -8.98 -6.46 -3.16
N LEU A 58 -8.64 -5.19 -2.91
CA LEU A 58 -8.88 -4.09 -3.85
C LEU A 58 -8.03 -4.21 -5.12
N GLY A 59 -6.77 -4.65 -5.00
CA GLY A 59 -5.89 -4.90 -6.14
C GLY A 59 -6.42 -6.01 -7.03
N SER A 60 -6.94 -7.10 -6.44
CA SER A 60 -7.57 -8.18 -7.20
C SER A 60 -8.83 -7.71 -7.94
N MET A 61 -9.64 -6.86 -7.32
CA MET A 61 -10.82 -6.26 -7.95
C MET A 61 -10.42 -5.34 -9.11
N GLY A 62 -9.36 -4.53 -8.93
CA GLY A 62 -8.80 -3.69 -9.99
C GLY A 62 -8.29 -4.50 -11.19
N LEU A 63 -7.50 -5.55 -10.94
CA LEU A 63 -7.00 -6.44 -12.00
C LEU A 63 -8.13 -7.14 -12.75
N MET A 64 -9.16 -7.59 -12.02
CA MET A 64 -10.36 -8.17 -12.63
C MET A 64 -11.05 -7.18 -13.58
N MET A 65 -11.25 -5.93 -13.15
CA MET A 65 -11.85 -4.88 -14.00
C MET A 65 -11.00 -4.56 -15.24
N ILE A 66 -9.68 -4.47 -15.09
CA ILE A 66 -8.75 -4.26 -16.22
C ILE A 66 -8.84 -5.43 -17.22
N HIS A 67 -8.92 -6.66 -16.71
CA HIS A 67 -9.08 -7.83 -17.56
C HIS A 67 -10.39 -7.78 -18.36
N HIS A 68 -11.51 -7.39 -17.74
CA HIS A 68 -12.77 -7.23 -18.45
C HIS A 68 -12.73 -6.18 -19.56
N LEU A 69 -12.00 -5.07 -19.35
CA LEU A 69 -11.85 -4.02 -20.37
C LEU A 69 -10.87 -4.38 -21.49
N SER A 70 -9.80 -5.11 -21.18
CA SER A 70 -8.78 -5.48 -22.18
C SER A 70 -9.21 -6.63 -23.09
N GLY A 71 -10.16 -7.47 -22.66
CA GLY A 71 -10.76 -8.52 -23.49
C GLY A 71 -9.81 -9.65 -23.93
N GLY A 72 -8.59 -9.70 -23.39
CA GLY A 72 -7.59 -10.73 -23.71
C GLY A 72 -7.77 -11.99 -22.87
N GLY A 73 -7.35 -13.16 -23.40
CA GLY A 73 -7.49 -14.45 -22.72
C GLY A 73 -6.54 -14.70 -21.53
N TRP A 74 -5.58 -13.80 -21.29
CA TRP A 74 -4.49 -14.00 -20.32
C TRP A 74 -4.95 -14.14 -18.86
N GLY A 75 -6.07 -13.52 -18.50
CA GLY A 75 -6.60 -13.56 -17.14
C GLY A 75 -7.71 -14.57 -16.94
N MET A 76 -8.08 -15.38 -17.94
CA MET A 76 -9.20 -16.33 -17.82
C MET A 76 -8.99 -17.38 -16.73
N VAL A 77 -7.74 -17.84 -16.55
CA VAL A 77 -7.37 -18.83 -15.52
C VAL A 77 -7.39 -18.21 -14.12
N VAL A 78 -6.99 -16.95 -13.99
CA VAL A 78 -6.85 -16.25 -12.70
C VAL A 78 -8.10 -15.45 -12.29
N ARG A 79 -9.06 -15.25 -13.21
CA ARG A 79 -10.31 -14.51 -12.97
C ARG A 79 -11.05 -14.98 -11.73
N ARG A 80 -11.16 -16.30 -11.53
CA ARG A 80 -11.84 -16.88 -10.35
C ARG A 80 -11.11 -16.60 -9.05
N VAL A 81 -9.79 -16.52 -9.07
CA VAL A 81 -8.98 -16.15 -7.90
C VAL A 81 -9.21 -14.69 -7.55
N TRP A 82 -9.24 -13.79 -8.54
CA TRP A 82 -9.54 -12.38 -8.28
C TRP A 82 -10.97 -12.14 -7.80
N GLU A 83 -11.95 -12.86 -8.37
CA GLU A 83 -13.33 -12.83 -7.92
C GLU A 83 -13.44 -13.32 -6.47
N ALA A 84 -12.78 -14.44 -6.13
CA ALA A 84 -12.76 -14.95 -4.76
C ALA A 84 -12.08 -13.99 -3.77
N SER A 85 -10.95 -13.39 -4.14
CA SER A 85 -10.24 -12.40 -3.32
C SER A 85 -11.07 -11.13 -3.10
N SER A 86 -11.74 -10.62 -4.14
CA SER A 86 -12.60 -9.43 -4.03
C SER A 86 -13.81 -9.69 -3.10
N ARG A 87 -14.29 -10.93 -3.04
CA ARG A 87 -15.40 -11.34 -2.15
C ARG A 87 -15.02 -11.39 -0.67
N THR A 88 -13.78 -11.13 -0.30
CA THR A 88 -13.35 -10.94 1.10
C THR A 88 -13.63 -9.54 1.64
N LEU A 89 -14.03 -8.59 0.79
CA LEU A 89 -14.32 -7.20 1.19
C LEU A 89 -15.33 -7.06 2.34
N PRO A 90 -16.44 -7.82 2.42
CA PRO A 90 -17.34 -7.72 3.57
C PRO A 90 -16.67 -8.07 4.90
N LEU A 91 -15.77 -9.06 4.89
CA LEU A 91 -14.98 -9.42 6.07
C LEU A 91 -14.01 -8.29 6.45
N LEU A 92 -13.36 -7.67 5.45
CA LEU A 92 -12.48 -6.53 5.68
C LEU A 92 -13.23 -5.31 6.22
N THR A 93 -14.47 -5.08 5.79
CA THR A 93 -15.34 -4.03 6.37
C THR A 93 -15.56 -4.25 7.87
N ILE A 94 -15.73 -5.50 8.31
CA ILE A 94 -15.85 -5.83 9.74
C ILE A 94 -14.50 -5.65 10.46
N LEU A 95 -13.41 -6.07 9.84
CA LEU A 95 -12.05 -5.93 10.39
C LEU A 95 -11.54 -4.48 10.43
N PHE A 96 -12.30 -3.52 9.87
CA PHE A 96 -12.07 -2.10 10.05
C PHE A 96 -12.53 -1.56 11.41
N ILE A 97 -13.40 -2.28 12.14
CA ILE A 97 -13.94 -1.84 13.44
C ILE A 97 -12.82 -1.53 14.45
N PRO A 98 -11.78 -2.37 14.64
CA PRO A 98 -10.67 -2.02 15.54
C PRO A 98 -9.92 -0.75 15.12
N VAL A 99 -9.82 -0.45 13.81
CA VAL A 99 -9.21 0.81 13.32
C VAL A 99 -10.07 2.00 13.73
N ALA A 100 -11.40 1.90 13.56
CA ALA A 100 -12.34 2.95 13.94
C ALA A 100 -12.39 3.20 15.46
N LEU A 101 -12.30 2.16 16.28
CA LEU A 101 -12.24 2.30 17.73
C LEU A 101 -10.87 2.79 18.22
N GLY A 102 -9.81 2.39 17.52
CA GLY A 102 -8.42 2.75 17.81
C GLY A 102 -7.96 4.09 17.25
N MET A 103 -8.86 4.90 16.69
CA MET A 103 -8.50 6.16 16.03
C MET A 103 -7.68 7.08 16.93
N ASN A 104 -8.01 7.15 18.22
CA ASN A 104 -7.28 7.96 19.20
C ASN A 104 -5.84 7.49 19.43
N HIS A 105 -5.54 6.21 19.20
CA HIS A 105 -4.17 5.68 19.34
C HIS A 105 -3.37 5.81 18.03
N LEU A 106 -4.05 5.92 16.90
CA LEU A 106 -3.44 5.92 15.57
C LEU A 106 -3.18 7.33 15.05
N TYR A 107 -4.12 8.25 15.28
CA TYR A 107 -4.19 9.51 14.56
C TYR A 107 -3.97 10.70 15.51
N PRO A 108 -2.88 11.47 15.34
CA PRO A 108 -2.61 12.61 16.22
C PRO A 108 -3.73 13.67 16.21
N TRP A 109 -4.40 13.84 15.06
CA TRP A 109 -5.45 14.84 14.84
C TRP A 109 -6.76 14.56 15.62
N THR A 110 -6.90 13.42 16.29
CA THR A 110 -8.06 13.15 17.15
C THR A 110 -7.91 13.74 18.55
N HIS A 111 -6.69 14.12 18.96
CA HIS A 111 -6.44 14.72 20.26
C HIS A 111 -6.73 16.23 20.20
N THR A 112 -7.72 16.66 20.97
CA THR A 112 -8.20 18.06 20.99
C THR A 112 -7.11 19.05 21.42
N GLU A 113 -6.22 18.63 22.31
CA GLU A 113 -5.07 19.40 22.79
C GLU A 113 -4.08 19.73 21.66
N LEU A 114 -3.77 18.78 20.78
CA LEU A 114 -2.89 19.01 19.62
C LEU A 114 -3.54 19.91 18.55
N MET A 115 -4.87 19.80 18.37
CA MET A 115 -5.62 20.68 17.46
C MET A 115 -5.62 22.14 17.91
N GLN A 116 -5.50 22.42 19.21
CA GLN A 116 -5.50 23.79 19.71
C GLN A 116 -4.15 24.49 19.57
N THR A 117 -3.05 23.73 19.65
CA THR A 117 -1.68 24.25 19.60
C THR A 117 -1.12 24.39 18.19
N ASP A 118 -1.53 23.55 17.24
CA ASP A 118 -0.97 23.54 15.89
C ASP A 118 -1.92 24.16 14.85
N GLU A 119 -1.53 25.30 14.30
CA GLU A 119 -2.27 26.05 13.28
C GLU A 119 -2.46 25.24 11.99
N VAL A 120 -1.51 24.37 11.63
CA VAL A 120 -1.61 23.51 10.44
C VAL A 120 -2.70 22.46 10.61
N LEU A 121 -2.84 21.90 11.81
CA LEU A 121 -3.90 20.95 12.14
C LEU A 121 -5.28 21.62 12.15
N LYS A 122 -5.38 22.88 12.61
CA LYS A 122 -6.64 23.65 12.56
C LYS A 122 -7.17 23.84 11.15
N HIS A 123 -6.31 24.19 10.19
CA HIS A 123 -6.73 24.33 8.80
C HIS A 123 -7.19 23.01 8.17
N LYS A 124 -6.68 21.88 8.66
CA LYS A 124 -7.08 20.53 8.21
C LYS A 124 -8.28 19.96 8.97
N ALA A 125 -8.73 20.58 10.06
CA ALA A 125 -9.79 20.07 10.93
C ALA A 125 -11.13 19.86 10.20
N MET A 126 -11.41 20.65 9.15
CA MET A 126 -12.60 20.46 8.31
C MET A 126 -12.57 19.11 7.59
N TYR A 127 -11.40 18.65 7.16
CA TYR A 127 -11.20 17.38 6.45
C TYR A 127 -10.88 16.21 7.40
N LEU A 128 -10.13 16.47 8.47
CA LEU A 128 -9.70 15.50 9.49
C LEU A 128 -10.57 15.61 10.76
N ASN A 129 -11.85 15.31 10.60
CA ASN A 129 -12.80 15.18 11.70
C ASN A 129 -13.18 13.69 11.84
N PRO A 130 -13.23 13.10 13.06
CA PRO A 130 -13.60 11.71 13.25
C PRO A 130 -14.92 11.30 12.56
N THR A 131 -15.95 12.14 12.67
CA THR A 131 -17.27 11.89 12.04
C THR A 131 -17.16 11.87 10.52
N PHE A 132 -16.45 12.84 9.95
CA PHE A 132 -16.30 12.93 8.49
C PHE A 132 -15.41 11.82 7.94
N PHE A 133 -14.34 11.46 8.66
CA PHE A 133 -13.47 10.32 8.36
C PHE A 133 -14.25 9.00 8.32
N LEU A 134 -15.09 8.74 9.33
CA LEU A 134 -15.91 7.52 9.38
C LEU A 134 -16.98 7.52 8.29
N ALA A 135 -17.61 8.66 8.01
CA ALA A 135 -18.58 8.79 6.93
C ALA A 135 -17.94 8.49 5.55
N ARG A 136 -16.77 9.06 5.26
CA ARG A 136 -16.03 8.75 4.02
C ARG A 136 -15.63 7.28 3.94
N SER A 137 -15.11 6.73 5.03
CA SER A 137 -14.75 5.31 5.13
C SER A 137 -15.96 4.41 4.82
N ALA A 138 -17.13 4.73 5.37
CA ALA A 138 -18.36 4.00 5.09
C ALA A 138 -18.75 4.09 3.61
N VAL A 139 -18.65 5.27 2.98
CA VAL A 139 -18.92 5.43 1.53
C VAL A 139 -17.97 4.56 0.69
N TYR A 140 -16.69 4.49 1.04
CA TYR A 140 -15.73 3.64 0.33
C TYR A 140 -16.10 2.15 0.44
N PHE A 141 -16.38 1.66 1.65
CA PHE A 141 -16.78 0.27 1.83
C PHE A 141 -18.10 -0.06 1.15
N LEU A 142 -19.09 0.82 1.22
CA LEU A 142 -20.38 0.62 0.54
C LEU A 142 -20.17 0.49 -0.98
N GLY A 143 -19.38 1.40 -1.57
CA GLY A 143 -19.06 1.35 -2.99
C GLY A 143 -18.29 0.10 -3.39
N TRP A 144 -17.24 -0.27 -2.65
CA TRP A 144 -16.45 -1.47 -2.96
C TRP A 144 -17.23 -2.77 -2.76
N ASN A 145 -18.01 -2.88 -1.68
CA ASN A 145 -18.85 -4.07 -1.45
C ASN A 145 -19.94 -4.19 -2.51
N TRP A 146 -20.59 -3.08 -2.87
CA TRP A 146 -21.57 -3.07 -3.95
C TRP A 146 -20.94 -3.51 -5.28
N LEU A 147 -19.76 -2.99 -5.60
CA LEU A 147 -19.04 -3.35 -6.83
C LEU A 147 -18.66 -4.83 -6.85
N ALA A 148 -18.09 -5.34 -5.76
CA ALA A 148 -17.71 -6.74 -5.64
C ALA A 148 -18.93 -7.67 -5.74
N TRP A 149 -20.04 -7.32 -5.08
CA TRP A 149 -21.29 -8.06 -5.16
C TRP A 149 -21.85 -8.06 -6.59
N ARG A 150 -21.93 -6.88 -7.23
CA ARG A 150 -22.49 -6.74 -8.57
C ARG A 150 -21.65 -7.46 -9.62
N MET A 151 -20.32 -7.36 -9.56
CA MET A 151 -19.42 -8.07 -10.47
C MET A 151 -19.53 -9.58 -10.30
N THR A 152 -19.62 -10.07 -9.06
CA THR A 152 -19.87 -11.49 -8.77
C THR A 152 -21.21 -11.96 -9.35
N ALA A 153 -22.27 -11.15 -9.20
CA ALA A 153 -23.59 -11.48 -9.74
C ALA A 153 -23.59 -11.56 -11.28
N LEU A 154 -22.91 -10.62 -11.95
CA LEU A 154 -22.72 -10.66 -13.40
C LEU A 154 -21.84 -11.83 -13.86
N SER A 155 -20.80 -12.17 -13.09
CA SER A 155 -19.94 -13.31 -13.38
C SER A 155 -20.75 -14.61 -13.40
N ARG A 156 -21.67 -14.77 -12.45
CA ARG A 156 -22.60 -15.91 -12.39
C ARG A 156 -23.58 -15.94 -13.57
N SER A 157 -24.18 -14.80 -13.93
CA SER A 157 -25.10 -14.78 -15.08
C SER A 157 -24.37 -15.07 -16.40
N GLN A 158 -23.13 -14.63 -16.53
CA GLN A 158 -22.28 -15.01 -17.67
C GLN A 158 -22.05 -16.52 -17.75
N ASP A 159 -21.87 -17.20 -16.61
CA ASP A 159 -21.72 -18.66 -16.56
C ASP A 159 -23.00 -19.42 -16.93
N GLU A 160 -24.17 -18.80 -16.72
CA GLU A 160 -25.48 -19.31 -17.11
C GLU A 160 -25.79 -19.10 -18.61
N GLY A 161 -24.95 -18.38 -19.34
CA GLY A 161 -25.07 -18.15 -20.78
C GLY A 161 -25.61 -16.77 -21.18
N ASP A 162 -25.73 -15.83 -20.25
CA ASP A 162 -26.15 -14.45 -20.55
C ASP A 162 -25.04 -13.68 -21.30
N ILE A 163 -25.27 -13.41 -22.57
CA ILE A 163 -24.33 -12.69 -23.45
C ILE A 163 -24.22 -11.22 -23.05
N ASP A 164 -25.30 -10.61 -22.56
CA ASP A 164 -25.34 -9.20 -22.18
C ASP A 164 -24.60 -8.94 -20.85
N ALA A 165 -24.42 -9.98 -20.03
CA ALA A 165 -23.64 -9.91 -18.80
C ALA A 165 -22.20 -9.40 -19.06
N THR A 166 -21.57 -9.87 -20.13
CA THR A 166 -20.19 -9.49 -20.50
C THR A 166 -20.09 -7.99 -20.79
N ARG A 167 -21.03 -7.45 -21.58
CA ARG A 167 -21.08 -6.02 -21.91
C ARG A 167 -21.39 -5.19 -20.67
N SER A 168 -22.26 -5.67 -19.79
CA SER A 168 -22.54 -5.03 -18.50
C SER A 168 -21.31 -4.99 -17.60
N MET A 169 -20.53 -6.08 -17.53
CA MET A 169 -19.28 -6.13 -16.76
C MET A 169 -18.24 -5.15 -17.31
N GLN A 170 -18.12 -5.01 -18.63
CA GLN A 170 -17.22 -4.03 -19.24
C GLN A 170 -17.58 -2.60 -18.83
N ARG A 171 -18.85 -2.20 -18.96
CA ARG A 171 -19.30 -0.87 -18.55
C ARG A 171 -19.06 -0.63 -17.06
N LEU A 172 -19.42 -1.61 -16.22
CA LEU A 172 -19.22 -1.53 -14.78
C LEU A 172 -17.73 -1.45 -14.40
N SER A 173 -16.86 -2.12 -15.14
CA SER A 173 -15.40 -2.08 -14.94
C SER A 173 -14.81 -0.72 -15.28
N GLY A 174 -15.31 -0.05 -16.33
CA GLY A 174 -14.93 1.32 -16.67
C GLY A 174 -15.22 2.31 -15.54
N PHE A 175 -16.48 2.35 -15.08
CA PHE A 175 -16.88 3.20 -13.95
C PHE A 175 -16.19 2.77 -12.64
N GLY A 176 -16.08 1.46 -12.42
CA GLY A 176 -15.50 0.87 -11.23
C GLY A 176 -14.01 1.21 -11.06
N LEU A 177 -13.23 1.27 -12.14
CA LEU A 177 -11.83 1.67 -12.08
C LEU A 177 -11.64 3.15 -11.74
N VAL A 178 -12.48 4.03 -12.29
CA VAL A 178 -12.44 5.46 -11.93
C VAL A 178 -12.77 5.63 -10.45
N PHE A 179 -13.83 4.98 -9.98
CA PHE A 179 -14.19 4.97 -8.55
C PHE A 179 -13.07 4.38 -7.68
N LEU A 180 -12.46 3.27 -8.10
CA LEU A 180 -11.39 2.60 -7.36
C LEU A 180 -10.13 3.48 -7.27
N GLY A 181 -9.70 4.09 -8.37
CA GLY A 181 -8.54 4.97 -8.38
C GLY A 181 -8.71 6.21 -7.49
N LEU A 182 -9.88 6.86 -7.57
CA LEU A 182 -10.20 8.00 -6.72
C LEU A 182 -10.31 7.60 -5.24
N SER A 183 -11.07 6.53 -4.94
CA SER A 183 -11.25 6.08 -3.56
C SER A 183 -9.94 5.64 -2.90
N ILE A 184 -9.06 4.91 -3.61
CA ILE A 184 -7.74 4.52 -3.08
C ILE A 184 -6.86 5.74 -2.80
N THR A 185 -6.94 6.79 -3.64
CA THR A 185 -6.19 8.03 -3.41
C THR A 185 -6.61 8.70 -2.10
N PHE A 186 -7.92 8.86 -1.87
CA PHE A 186 -8.42 9.42 -0.61
C PHE A 186 -8.12 8.53 0.59
N VAL A 187 -8.21 7.21 0.43
CA VAL A 187 -7.85 6.23 1.47
C VAL A 187 -6.37 6.33 1.82
N GLY A 188 -5.48 6.54 0.85
CA GLY A 188 -4.05 6.77 1.11
C GLY A 188 -3.80 8.02 1.95
N VAL A 189 -4.53 9.11 1.68
CA VAL A 189 -4.47 10.33 2.49
C VAL A 189 -5.03 10.09 3.89
N ASP A 190 -6.21 9.50 3.97
CA ASP A 190 -6.97 9.32 5.21
C ASP A 190 -6.30 8.32 6.14
N TRP A 191 -5.90 7.15 5.63
CA TRP A 191 -5.49 6.04 6.49
C TRP A 191 -3.98 5.95 6.66
N PHE A 192 -3.18 6.43 5.70
CA PHE A 192 -1.72 6.40 5.74
C PHE A 192 -1.12 7.77 6.06
N MET A 193 -1.34 8.77 5.19
CA MET A 193 -0.65 10.06 5.35
C MET A 193 -1.08 10.79 6.63
N SER A 194 -2.30 10.58 7.09
CA SER A 194 -2.81 11.21 8.32
C SER A 194 -2.23 10.60 9.61
N LEU A 195 -1.52 9.47 9.54
CA LEU A 195 -0.74 8.92 10.66
C LEU A 195 0.47 9.78 10.97
N ASN A 196 1.04 10.42 9.95
CA ASN A 196 2.31 11.09 10.09
C ASN A 196 2.09 12.41 10.83
N ARG A 197 2.75 12.55 11.99
CA ARG A 197 2.94 13.83 12.67
C ARG A 197 3.98 14.62 11.86
N LEU A 198 3.59 15.09 10.67
CA LEU A 198 4.42 16.03 9.94
C LEU A 198 4.59 17.26 10.84
N HIS A 199 5.85 17.61 11.14
CA HIS A 199 6.30 18.84 11.80
C HIS A 199 6.65 18.77 13.32
N ASP A 200 7.38 17.74 13.76
CA ASP A 200 8.08 17.78 15.08
C ASP A 200 9.59 17.52 14.94
N SER A 201 10.02 16.63 14.03
CA SER A 201 11.45 16.40 13.78
C SER A 201 12.21 17.61 13.23
N ASP A 202 11.52 18.56 12.59
CA ASP A 202 12.11 19.82 12.10
C ASP A 202 12.00 20.96 13.13
N ARG A 203 11.22 20.77 14.21
CA ARG A 203 11.03 21.77 15.29
C ARG A 203 11.73 21.40 16.61
N VAL A 204 12.23 20.16 16.75
CA VAL A 204 13.05 19.77 17.90
C VAL A 204 14.55 19.87 17.54
N VAL A 205 15.01 21.10 17.32
CA VAL A 205 16.26 21.51 17.98
C VAL A 205 15.80 22.37 19.14
N PRO A 206 15.77 21.84 20.38
CA PRO A 206 15.46 22.67 21.53
C PRO A 206 16.54 23.75 21.61
N ALA A 207 16.14 25.01 21.46
CA ALA A 207 16.93 26.17 21.87
C ALA A 207 16.93 26.29 23.41
N HIS A 208 17.17 25.16 24.07
CA HIS A 208 17.27 25.04 25.52
C HIS A 208 18.42 24.08 25.80
N ASP A 209 19.62 24.64 25.82
CA ASP A 209 20.47 24.67 27.02
C ASP A 209 21.85 25.20 26.64
N GLY A 210 22.15 26.39 27.16
CA GLY A 210 23.42 27.09 26.96
C GLY A 210 24.56 26.50 27.76
N HIS A 211 24.73 25.18 27.80
CA HIS A 211 25.89 24.49 28.37
C HIS A 211 26.05 23.13 27.69
N ASP A 212 26.95 23.04 26.71
CA ASP A 212 27.85 21.90 26.46
C ASP A 212 28.40 21.94 25.03
N GLY A 213 29.69 22.28 24.91
CA GLY A 213 30.43 22.45 23.66
C GLY A 213 30.76 21.15 22.91
N ALA A 214 29.77 20.28 22.66
CA ALA A 214 29.98 18.97 22.05
C ALA A 214 29.23 18.70 20.73
N ALA A 215 28.52 19.69 20.16
CA ALA A 215 27.74 19.50 18.93
C ALA A 215 28.00 20.56 17.86
N HIS A 216 29.27 20.92 17.63
CA HIS A 216 29.62 21.71 16.45
C HIS A 216 29.42 20.86 15.18
N PRO A 217 28.71 21.33 14.14
CA PRO A 217 28.51 20.59 12.88
C PRO A 217 29.83 20.14 12.23
N ALA A 218 30.92 20.87 12.51
CA ALA A 218 32.27 20.51 12.09
C ALA A 218 32.79 19.19 12.71
N VAL A 219 32.38 18.86 13.94
CA VAL A 219 32.77 17.62 14.64
C VAL A 219 31.97 16.43 14.11
N ALA A 220 30.67 16.62 13.87
CA ALA A 220 29.83 15.60 13.24
C ALA A 220 30.31 15.27 11.81
N LEU A 221 30.66 16.30 11.03
CA LEU A 221 31.25 16.13 9.69
C LEU A 221 32.63 15.47 9.73
N ARG A 222 33.45 15.76 10.75
CA ARG A 222 34.73 15.05 10.97
C ARG A 222 34.51 13.57 11.29
N ARG A 223 33.53 13.23 12.13
CA ARG A 223 33.20 11.84 12.46
C ARG A 223 32.62 11.08 11.27
N LEU A 224 31.79 11.73 10.45
CA LEU A 224 31.28 11.15 9.19
C LEU A 224 32.41 10.94 8.17
N ARG A 225 33.33 11.89 8.02
CA ARG A 225 34.53 11.71 7.17
C ARG A 225 35.42 10.57 7.66
N GLN A 226 35.62 10.43 8.97
CA GLN A 226 36.42 9.34 9.54
C GLN A 226 35.73 7.98 9.39
N ALA A 227 34.40 7.91 9.55
CA ALA A 227 33.63 6.70 9.33
C ALA A 227 33.65 6.27 7.85
N HIS A 228 33.54 7.23 6.93
CA HIS A 228 33.60 6.97 5.49
C HIS A 228 35.00 6.52 5.03
N ALA A 229 36.07 7.02 5.66
CA ALA A 229 37.44 6.57 5.39
C ALA A 229 37.66 5.11 5.86
N ARG A 230 37.16 4.74 7.04
CA ARG A 230 37.26 3.36 7.54
C ARG A 230 36.55 2.34 6.65
N VAL A 231 35.34 2.66 6.18
CA VAL A 231 34.58 1.77 5.27
C VAL A 231 35.30 1.61 3.92
N ARG A 232 35.94 2.67 3.42
CA ARG A 232 36.74 2.61 2.18
C ARG A 232 37.97 1.70 2.31
N ASP A 233 38.57 1.64 3.49
CA ASP A 233 39.79 0.86 3.72
C ASP A 233 39.46 -0.61 4.07
N ASP A 234 38.32 -0.89 4.74
CA ASP A 234 37.84 -2.24 5.06
C ASP A 234 37.22 -2.96 3.84
N VAL A 235 36.60 -2.22 2.95
CA VAL A 235 35.98 -2.75 1.73
C VAL A 235 36.99 -2.60 0.60
N GLY A 236 37.84 -3.61 0.40
CA GLY A 236 38.86 -3.69 -0.67
C GLY A 236 38.31 -3.71 -2.10
N LEU A 237 37.39 -2.81 -2.45
CA LEU A 237 36.69 -2.70 -3.74
C LEU A 237 37.47 -1.88 -4.80
N LEU A 238 38.79 -2.09 -4.90
CA LEU A 238 39.55 -1.62 -6.07
C LEU A 238 40.30 -2.80 -6.71
N PRO A 239 39.57 -3.66 -7.45
CA PRO A 239 40.01 -3.82 -8.84
C PRO A 239 38.88 -4.01 -9.88
N VAL A 240 37.59 -3.89 -9.54
CA VAL A 240 36.49 -4.25 -10.48
C VAL A 240 36.11 -3.14 -11.46
N LEU A 241 36.58 -1.90 -11.25
CA LEU A 241 36.36 -0.76 -12.16
C LEU A 241 37.62 -0.31 -12.92
N ALA A 242 38.69 -1.12 -12.92
CA ALA A 242 39.81 -0.90 -13.81
C ALA A 242 39.42 -1.35 -15.23
N VAL A 243 38.99 -0.39 -16.06
CA VAL A 243 38.91 -0.59 -17.51
C VAL A 243 40.32 -0.96 -17.99
N PRO A 244 40.51 -2.12 -18.65
CA PRO A 244 41.83 -2.54 -19.12
C PRO A 244 42.38 -1.51 -20.11
N ALA A 245 43.67 -1.19 -19.96
CA ALA A 245 44.34 -0.12 -20.70
C ALA A 245 44.37 -0.31 -22.23
N GLY A 246 43.94 -1.46 -22.76
CA GLY A 246 43.91 -1.78 -24.19
C GLY A 246 42.65 -1.34 -24.95
N LEU A 247 41.68 -0.66 -24.32
CA LEU A 247 40.46 -0.17 -25.00
C LEU A 247 40.32 1.37 -25.04
N ARG A 248 41.38 2.11 -24.72
CA ARG A 248 41.48 3.52 -25.13
C ARG A 248 41.96 3.54 -26.57
N GLY A 249 41.03 3.76 -27.51
CA GLY A 249 41.41 4.12 -28.88
C GLY A 249 42.27 5.38 -28.84
N GLU A 250 43.52 5.25 -29.26
CA GLU A 250 44.39 6.36 -29.63
C GLU A 250 43.71 7.17 -30.74
N PRO A 251 43.66 8.52 -30.67
CA PRO A 251 43.24 9.32 -31.80
C PRO A 251 44.41 9.40 -32.80
N GLU A 252 44.59 8.37 -33.62
CA GLU A 252 45.48 8.45 -34.79
C GLU A 252 44.89 9.40 -35.83
N GLY A 253 45.70 10.40 -36.24
CA GLY A 253 45.70 10.89 -37.61
C GLY A 253 44.72 12.02 -37.96
N ARG A 254 44.86 13.19 -37.34
CA ARG A 254 44.30 14.44 -37.88
C ARG A 254 45.22 15.65 -37.71
N ASN A 255 46.44 15.60 -38.27
CA ASN A 255 47.15 16.77 -38.79
C ASN A 255 48.49 16.39 -39.42
N SER A 256 48.52 16.16 -40.74
CA SER A 256 49.76 16.18 -41.53
C SER A 256 49.54 16.40 -43.03
N LEU A 257 48.57 17.24 -43.41
CA LEU A 257 48.40 17.70 -44.80
C LEU A 257 48.03 19.17 -44.83
N ARG A 258 48.97 20.03 -44.42
CA ARG A 258 49.02 21.47 -44.76
C ARG A 258 50.36 22.08 -44.33
N ALA A 259 51.42 21.66 -45.00
CA ALA A 259 52.67 22.40 -45.12
C ALA A 259 53.39 21.76 -46.30
N ASP A 260 53.00 22.18 -47.51
CA ASP A 260 53.79 22.19 -48.74
C ASP A 260 52.98 23.04 -49.72
N ALA A 261 53.31 24.32 -49.72
CA ALA A 261 53.09 25.19 -50.86
C ALA A 261 54.44 25.27 -51.57
N ASP A 262 54.49 24.75 -52.79
CA ASP A 262 55.15 25.33 -53.97
C ASP A 262 54.69 24.56 -55.23
#